data_AF-A0A4S2HMR7-F1
#
_entry.id   AF-A0A4S2HMR7-F1
#
_cell.length_a   1.000
_cell.length_b   1.000
_cell.length_c   1.000
_cell.angle_alpha   90.00
_cell.angle_beta   90.00
_cell.angle_gamma   90.00
#
_symmetry.space_group_name_H-M   'P 1'
#
loop_
_entity.id
_entity.type
_entity.pdbx_description
1 polymer ?
#
loop_
_entity_poly.entity_id
_entity_poly.type
_entity_poly.pdbx_seq_one_letter_code
_entity_poly.pdbx_strand_id
1 'polypeptide(L)'
;MKDEYRCPNCFQGDIGTGTCTRCGFSRKEEKQNPMRLPEWTFLANRYLIGQILGNGGFGITYKAFDVLNQCICAVKEFVPVGVVTRREDKFQITVTSKSNIEDFEHGKRQFMEEAEVLKKLTDVPEVVQIMDYFLLNNTAYFVMEYIEGATLKQLMKIYGGKIPLPDAMSMVCRAGLALDQVHKRAGIFHRDISPDNIMVTGDNRIKLIDFGNAKHIIGKRSQTLSVILKHGYAPPEQYSSTSSQGSYTDVYSLAVTFYYVVTGIMVPNAPDRFGGVEYRPLLEICPQVGLEASEAVDRALVLNSRNRTGSTAEFVRAISLPMGKSVSAYLKLSGENGKQEWNLPENKKVVIGRSGGWADIVPTNDSKVSKQHCELFWDSLEKQFYLIDCSTNGTFIGGARLEKGKPYIIPNGGQFSLGNHICDLEVGWKNG
;
A
#
# COMPACT_ATOMS: atom_id res chain seq x y z
N MET A 1 21.81 16.76 28.77
CA MET A 1 21.90 15.30 28.64
C MET A 1 23.03 15.01 27.67
N LYS A 2 24.05 14.23 28.04
CA LYS A 2 25.06 13.82 27.05
C LYS A 2 24.35 12.99 25.99
N ASP A 3 24.71 13.13 24.72
CA ASP A 3 23.99 12.46 23.64
C ASP A 3 24.00 10.93 23.78
N GLU A 4 24.99 10.34 24.47
CA GLU A 4 25.06 8.92 24.83
C GLU A 4 23.92 8.40 25.72
N TYR A 5 23.16 9.30 26.37
CA TYR A 5 21.96 8.94 27.16
C TYR A 5 20.66 9.26 26.42
N ARG A 6 20.72 9.90 25.26
CA ARG A 6 19.54 10.20 24.46
C ARG A 6 19.02 8.91 23.82
N CYS A 7 17.72 8.65 23.93
CA CYS A 7 17.13 7.46 23.34
C CYS A 7 17.31 7.41 21.81
N PRO A 8 17.89 6.32 21.25
CA PRO A 8 18.13 6.17 19.81
C PRO A 8 16.85 5.92 19.00
N ASN A 9 15.70 5.79 19.65
CA ASN A 9 14.39 5.67 18.97
C ASN A 9 13.64 7.01 18.91
N CYS A 10 13.41 7.66 20.05
CA CYS A 10 12.60 8.90 20.08
C CYS A 10 13.42 10.19 20.14
N PHE A 11 14.75 10.11 20.37
CA PHE A 11 15.67 11.25 20.47
C PHE A 11 15.34 12.29 21.54
N GLN A 12 14.42 11.99 22.45
CA GLN A 12 13.90 12.92 23.45
C GLN A 12 13.90 12.35 24.87
N GLY A 13 13.74 11.04 25.03
CA GLY A 13 13.81 10.37 26.33
C GLY A 13 15.23 10.00 26.72
N ASP A 14 15.44 9.78 28.02
CA ASP A 14 16.69 9.23 28.55
C ASP A 14 16.62 7.69 28.47
N ILE A 15 17.63 7.04 27.90
CA ILE A 15 17.72 5.58 27.84
C ILE A 15 18.51 4.97 29.01
N GLY A 16 19.33 5.74 29.73
CA GLY A 16 20.05 5.36 30.95
C GLY A 16 20.36 3.87 31.12
N THR A 17 19.55 3.20 31.95
CA THR A 17 19.67 1.78 32.35
C THR A 17 19.18 0.76 31.31
N GLY A 18 18.89 1.19 30.07
CA GLY A 18 18.52 0.35 28.93
C GLY A 18 17.06 0.43 28.50
N THR A 19 16.21 1.22 29.17
CA THR A 19 14.82 1.48 28.74
C THR A 19 14.53 2.97 28.75
N CYS A 20 13.97 3.45 27.65
CA CYS A 20 13.65 4.86 27.45
C CYS A 20 12.51 5.32 28.36
N THR A 21 12.75 6.38 29.12
CA THR A 21 11.77 7.00 30.02
C THR A 21 10.58 7.65 29.32
N ARG A 22 10.65 7.86 27.99
CA ARG A 22 9.61 8.55 27.21
C ARG A 22 8.81 7.64 26.29
N CYS A 23 9.48 6.77 25.53
CA CYS A 23 8.82 5.94 24.51
C CYS A 23 8.80 4.44 24.85
N GLY A 24 9.33 4.05 26.02
CA GLY A 24 9.40 2.64 26.42
C GLY A 24 10.33 1.76 25.58
N PHE A 25 11.06 2.34 24.62
CA PHE A 25 12.06 1.62 23.83
C PHE A 25 13.08 0.96 24.76
N SER A 26 13.24 -0.36 24.64
CA SER A 26 14.17 -1.15 25.43
C SER A 26 15.28 -1.68 24.55
N ARG A 27 16.53 -1.49 24.97
CA ARG A 27 17.75 -1.95 24.28
C ARG A 27 17.95 -3.45 24.53
N LYS A 28 16.95 -4.28 24.23
CA LYS A 28 17.11 -5.75 24.29
C LYS A 28 17.99 -6.16 23.12
N GLU A 29 19.15 -6.74 23.43
CA GLU A 29 20.21 -7.25 22.54
C GLU A 29 19.85 -7.22 21.05
N GLU A 30 20.00 -6.05 20.41
CA GLU A 30 20.14 -6.03 18.96
C GLU A 30 21.36 -6.90 18.66
N LYS A 31 21.15 -8.01 17.94
CA LYS A 31 22.25 -8.81 17.40
C LYS A 31 23.21 -7.82 16.73
N GLN A 32 24.41 -7.68 17.31
CA GLN A 32 25.37 -6.68 16.87
C GLN A 32 25.67 -6.92 15.39
N ASN A 33 25.10 -6.09 14.52
CA ASN A 33 25.50 -6.09 13.12
C ASN A 33 26.85 -5.38 13.06
N PRO A 34 27.97 -6.08 12.78
CA PRO A 34 29.30 -5.46 12.77
C PRO A 34 29.42 -4.37 11.69
N MET A 35 28.52 -4.37 10.71
CA MET A 35 28.45 -3.37 9.64
C MET A 35 27.63 -2.13 10.01
N ARG A 36 27.02 -2.05 11.19
CA ARG A 36 26.24 -0.87 11.59
C ARG A 36 27.11 0.30 12.00
N LEU A 37 26.66 1.52 11.72
CA LEU A 37 27.17 2.71 12.38
C LEU A 37 26.85 2.65 13.89
N PRO A 38 27.76 3.12 14.76
CA PRO A 38 27.45 3.33 16.17
C PRO A 38 26.23 4.24 16.34
N GLU A 39 25.38 3.94 17.32
CA GLU A 39 24.35 4.89 17.76
C GLU A 39 25.02 6.21 18.17
N TRP A 40 24.31 7.31 17.96
CA TRP A 40 24.76 8.69 18.20
C TRP A 40 25.90 9.18 17.29
N THR A 41 26.20 8.45 16.22
CA THR A 41 27.05 8.97 15.15
C THR A 41 26.41 10.20 14.51
N PHE A 42 27.19 11.27 14.34
CA PHE A 42 26.79 12.43 13.54
C PHE A 42 27.26 12.27 12.10
N LEU A 43 26.33 12.17 11.16
CA LEU A 43 26.62 12.24 9.74
C LEU A 43 26.43 13.66 9.22
N ALA A 44 27.40 14.13 8.43
CA ALA A 44 27.40 15.45 7.81
C ALA A 44 27.13 16.60 8.80
N ASN A 45 27.57 16.45 10.06
CA ASN A 45 27.32 17.39 11.16
C ASN A 45 25.83 17.75 11.37
N ARG A 46 24.90 16.89 10.96
CA ARG A 46 23.47 17.18 10.93
C ARG A 46 22.58 16.02 11.39
N TYR A 47 22.88 14.81 10.94
CA TYR A 47 22.01 13.66 11.19
C TYR A 47 22.57 12.82 12.33
N LEU A 48 21.87 12.85 13.47
CA LEU A 48 22.20 12.03 14.64
C LEU A 48 21.59 10.63 14.46
N ILE A 49 22.43 9.62 14.28
CA ILE A 49 22.01 8.23 14.05
C ILE A 49 21.48 7.59 15.33
N GLY A 50 20.36 6.88 15.20
CA GLY A 50 19.72 6.11 16.24
C GLY A 50 19.68 4.62 15.93
N GLN A 51 18.56 3.96 16.24
CA GLN A 51 18.39 2.51 16.06
C GLN A 51 18.31 2.11 14.57
N ILE A 52 18.54 0.82 14.29
CA ILE A 52 18.33 0.26 12.96
C ILE A 52 16.82 0.09 12.72
N LEU A 53 16.33 0.59 11.59
CA LEU A 53 14.96 0.35 11.10
C LEU A 53 14.90 -0.87 10.18
N GLY A 54 15.98 -1.13 9.43
CA GLY A 54 16.08 -2.26 8.52
C GLY A 54 17.52 -2.55 8.11
N ASN A 55 17.80 -3.81 7.82
CA ASN A 55 19.08 -4.28 7.30
C ASN A 55 18.82 -5.26 6.16
N GLY A 56 19.38 -5.00 5.00
CA GLY A 56 19.26 -5.85 3.82
C GLY A 56 20.62 -6.12 3.18
N GLY A 57 20.65 -6.92 2.11
CA GLY A 57 21.90 -7.29 1.43
C GLY A 57 22.69 -6.11 0.82
N PHE A 58 22.09 -4.92 0.73
CA PHE A 58 22.66 -3.77 0.02
C PHE A 58 22.81 -2.52 0.86
N GLY A 59 22.36 -2.55 2.12
CA GLY A 59 22.40 -1.36 2.95
C GLY A 59 21.67 -1.51 4.26
N ILE A 60 21.87 -0.50 5.09
CA ILE A 60 21.31 -0.40 6.43
C ILE A 60 20.51 0.90 6.49
N THR A 61 19.28 0.80 6.98
CA THR A 61 18.41 1.95 7.20
C THR A 61 18.34 2.21 8.69
N TYR A 62 18.69 3.42 9.10
CA TYR A 62 18.70 3.89 10.48
C TYR A 62 17.58 4.89 10.70
N LYS A 63 17.03 4.91 11.91
CA LYS A 63 16.28 6.07 12.40
C LYS A 63 17.28 7.15 12.73
N ALA A 64 16.99 8.40 12.41
CA ALA A 64 17.87 9.52 12.69
C ALA A 64 17.09 10.76 13.12
N PHE A 65 17.79 11.69 13.74
CA PHE A 65 17.28 13.02 14.06
C PHE A 65 18.05 14.06 13.25
N ASP A 66 17.32 14.83 12.44
CA ASP A 66 17.85 15.98 11.74
C ASP A 66 17.92 17.16 12.73
N VAL A 67 19.11 17.45 13.25
CA VAL A 67 19.28 18.51 14.26
C VAL A 67 19.03 19.91 13.70
N LEU A 68 19.13 20.10 12.38
CA LEU A 68 18.87 21.39 11.76
C LEU A 68 17.36 21.65 11.68
N ASN A 69 16.59 20.68 11.20
CA ASN A 69 15.13 20.79 11.05
C ASN A 69 14.34 20.35 12.29
N GLN A 70 15.02 19.84 13.32
CA GLN A 70 14.42 19.37 14.57
C GLN A 70 13.34 18.28 14.35
N CYS A 71 13.57 17.37 13.41
CA CYS A 71 12.62 16.32 13.05
C CYS A 71 13.26 14.93 12.98
N ILE A 72 12.43 13.90 13.07
CA ILE A 72 12.85 12.51 12.87
C ILE A 72 12.85 12.21 11.37
N CYS A 73 13.91 11.55 10.92
CA CYS A 73 14.05 11.06 9.55
C CYS A 73 14.58 9.61 9.55
N ALA A 74 14.65 9.01 8.35
CA ALA A 74 15.37 7.77 8.14
C ALA A 74 16.59 8.02 7.25
N VAL A 75 17.72 7.40 7.58
CA VAL A 75 18.96 7.48 6.81
C VAL A 75 19.31 6.10 6.29
N LYS A 76 19.44 5.96 4.97
CA LYS A 76 19.88 4.71 4.35
C LYS A 76 21.34 4.84 3.94
N GLU A 77 22.15 3.88 4.37
CA GLU A 77 23.56 3.74 4.03
C GLU A 77 23.74 2.60 3.03
N PHE A 78 24.49 2.85 1.96
CA PHE A 78 24.85 1.82 1.00
C PHE A 78 25.95 0.92 1.58
N VAL A 79 25.61 -0.33 1.90
CA VAL A 79 26.54 -1.30 2.51
C VAL A 79 26.27 -2.69 1.92
N PRO A 80 26.78 -2.98 0.72
CA PRO A 80 26.58 -4.28 0.09
C PRO A 80 27.30 -5.39 0.86
N VAL A 81 26.52 -6.31 1.42
CA VAL A 81 26.99 -7.43 2.24
C VAL A 81 27.92 -8.32 1.40
N GLY A 82 29.06 -8.72 1.98
CA GLY A 82 30.07 -9.55 1.31
C GLY A 82 31.00 -8.79 0.35
N VAL A 83 30.61 -7.59 -0.07
CA VAL A 83 31.41 -6.72 -0.96
C VAL A 83 32.28 -5.77 -0.15
N VAL A 84 31.78 -5.32 1.01
CA VAL A 84 32.48 -4.37 1.86
C VAL A 84 32.56 -4.83 3.32
N THR A 85 33.56 -4.30 4.03
CA THR A 85 33.71 -4.41 5.48
C THR A 85 33.85 -3.01 6.10
N ARG A 86 33.51 -2.89 7.38
CA ARG A 86 33.65 -1.66 8.16
C ARG A 86 35.03 -1.64 8.83
N ARG A 87 35.74 -0.52 8.75
CA ARG A 87 37.08 -0.35 9.34
C ARG A 87 37.03 -0.36 10.87
N GLU A 88 38.21 -0.46 11.50
CA GLU A 88 38.36 -0.39 12.96
C GLU A 88 37.82 0.91 13.57
N ASP A 89 37.82 2.01 12.80
CA ASP A 89 37.22 3.28 13.21
C ASP A 89 35.69 3.21 13.38
N LYS A 90 35.04 2.13 12.93
CA LYS A 90 33.59 1.88 12.94
C LYS A 90 32.78 2.82 12.05
N PHE A 91 33.42 3.67 11.26
CA PHE A 91 32.73 4.63 10.39
C PHE A 91 32.95 4.29 8.92
N GLN A 92 34.22 4.17 8.51
CA GLN A 92 34.57 4.04 7.10
C GLN A 92 34.33 2.62 6.56
N ILE A 93 33.88 2.56 5.32
CA ILE A 93 33.70 1.34 4.55
C ILE A 93 34.97 1.07 3.71
N THR A 94 35.29 -0.21 3.49
CA THR A 94 36.35 -0.65 2.57
C THR A 94 35.91 -1.89 1.82
N VAL A 95 36.23 -1.93 0.53
CA VAL A 95 35.93 -3.07 -0.34
C VAL A 95 36.81 -4.27 0.05
N THR A 96 36.20 -5.45 0.17
CA THR A 96 36.87 -6.68 0.66
C THR A 96 37.87 -7.27 -0.33
N SER A 97 37.71 -7.02 -1.63
CA SER A 97 38.61 -7.51 -2.68
C SER A 97 38.75 -6.50 -3.82
N LYS A 98 39.89 -6.52 -4.51
CA LYS A 98 40.13 -5.65 -5.69
C LYS A 98 39.13 -5.91 -6.83
N SER A 99 38.69 -7.16 -6.99
CA SER A 99 37.72 -7.55 -8.01
C SER A 99 36.35 -6.88 -7.83
N ASN A 100 36.02 -6.47 -6.61
CA ASN A 100 34.74 -5.89 -6.26
C ASN A 100 34.70 -4.35 -6.35
N ILE A 101 35.85 -3.69 -6.60
CA ILE A 101 35.96 -2.22 -6.56
C ILE A 101 35.08 -1.58 -7.63
N GLU A 102 35.15 -2.07 -8.87
CA GLU A 102 34.35 -1.52 -9.98
C GLU A 102 32.84 -1.66 -9.71
N ASP A 103 32.43 -2.84 -9.25
CA ASP A 103 31.02 -3.15 -8.95
C ASP A 103 30.50 -2.32 -7.76
N PHE A 104 31.33 -2.13 -6.73
CA PHE A 104 31.00 -1.26 -5.60
C PHE A 104 30.82 0.19 -6.03
N GLU A 105 31.79 0.74 -6.78
CA GLU A 105 31.71 2.13 -7.26
C GLU A 105 30.54 2.34 -8.21
N HIS A 106 30.23 1.34 -9.05
CA HIS A 106 29.06 1.38 -9.91
C HIS A 106 27.76 1.36 -9.10
N GLY A 107 27.60 0.42 -8.16
CA GLY A 107 26.41 0.34 -7.31
C GLY A 107 26.22 1.61 -6.46
N LYS A 108 27.32 2.19 -5.96
CA LYS A 108 27.30 3.45 -5.21
C LYS A 108 26.80 4.62 -6.07
N ARG A 109 27.22 4.72 -7.34
CA ARG A 109 26.70 5.74 -8.28
C ARG A 109 25.21 5.58 -8.52
N GLN A 110 24.74 4.36 -8.78
CA GLN A 110 23.31 4.11 -8.99
C GLN A 110 22.45 4.38 -7.76
N PHE A 111 22.97 4.06 -6.56
CA PHE A 111 22.30 4.38 -5.32
C PHE A 111 22.08 5.89 -5.17
N MET A 112 23.05 6.69 -5.59
CA MET A 112 22.95 8.16 -5.60
C MET A 112 22.02 8.68 -6.70
N GLU A 113 22.09 8.12 -7.91
CA GLU A 113 21.18 8.45 -9.02
C GLU A 113 19.71 8.15 -8.64
N GLU A 114 19.46 7.02 -7.98
CA GLU A 114 18.14 6.67 -7.46
C GLU A 114 17.65 7.72 -6.46
N ALA A 115 18.49 8.09 -5.49
CA ALA A 115 18.15 9.12 -4.51
C ALA A 115 17.87 10.48 -5.18
N GLU A 116 18.66 10.85 -6.20
CA GLU A 116 18.46 12.10 -6.94
C GLU A 116 17.12 12.13 -7.66
N VAL A 117 16.75 11.04 -8.35
CA VAL A 117 15.48 11.01 -9.08
C VAL A 117 14.30 10.94 -8.13
N LEU A 118 14.35 10.10 -7.09
CA LEU A 118 13.29 10.02 -6.09
C LEU A 118 13.08 11.33 -5.34
N LYS A 119 14.15 12.11 -5.11
CA LYS A 119 14.06 13.45 -4.49
C LYS A 119 13.21 14.41 -5.32
N LYS A 120 13.13 14.23 -6.65
CA LYS A 120 12.33 15.06 -7.56
C LYS A 120 10.84 14.66 -7.59
N LEU A 121 10.44 13.54 -7.01
CA LEU A 121 9.06 13.01 -7.03
C LEU A 121 8.20 13.54 -5.87
N THR A 122 8.25 14.85 -5.62
CA THR A 122 7.56 15.48 -4.48
C THR A 122 6.03 15.47 -4.57
N ASP A 123 5.48 15.21 -5.75
CA ASP A 123 4.06 15.22 -6.05
C ASP A 123 3.43 13.83 -6.15
N VAL A 124 4.18 12.77 -5.83
CA VAL A 124 3.68 11.40 -5.70
C VAL A 124 3.68 11.02 -4.21
N PRO A 125 2.62 11.37 -3.46
CA PRO A 125 2.60 11.22 -2.00
C PRO A 125 2.72 9.77 -1.54
N GLU A 126 2.40 8.79 -2.40
CA GLU A 126 2.55 7.36 -2.14
C GLU A 126 3.99 6.86 -2.25
N VAL A 127 4.95 7.68 -2.67
CA VAL A 127 6.38 7.32 -2.68
C VAL A 127 7.07 7.99 -1.49
N VAL A 128 8.04 7.28 -0.88
CA VAL A 128 8.84 7.86 0.19
C VAL A 128 9.62 9.09 -0.30
N GLN A 129 9.47 10.21 0.41
CA GLN A 129 10.16 11.44 0.06
C GLN A 129 11.63 11.38 0.46
N ILE A 130 12.53 11.52 -0.53
CA ILE A 130 13.95 11.75 -0.28
C ILE A 130 14.18 13.24 -0.01
N MET A 131 14.83 13.55 1.11
CA MET A 131 15.13 14.91 1.55
C MET A 131 16.56 15.31 1.18
N ASP A 132 17.52 14.40 1.34
CA ASP A 132 18.93 14.68 1.09
C ASP A 132 19.71 13.44 0.65
N TYR A 133 20.89 13.63 0.06
CA TYR A 133 21.81 12.55 -0.28
C TYR A 133 23.26 13.07 -0.33
N PHE A 134 24.22 12.27 0.13
CA PHE A 134 25.61 12.69 0.24
C PHE A 134 26.58 11.50 0.28
N LEU A 135 27.87 11.79 0.02
CA LEU A 135 28.97 10.85 0.17
C LEU A 135 29.71 11.14 1.48
N LEU A 136 29.93 10.12 2.29
CA LEU A 136 30.71 10.19 3.52
C LEU A 136 31.26 8.78 3.83
N ASN A 137 32.30 8.65 4.66
CA ASN A 137 32.76 7.34 5.13
C ASN A 137 33.08 6.31 4.02
N ASN A 138 33.52 6.78 2.85
CA ASN A 138 33.75 5.98 1.64
C ASN A 138 32.50 5.24 1.10
N THR A 139 31.31 5.68 1.48
CA THR A 139 30.04 5.16 0.95
C THR A 139 29.06 6.30 0.66
N ALA A 140 27.84 5.93 0.26
CA ALA A 140 26.74 6.83 -0.04
C ALA A 140 25.63 6.71 1.00
N TYR A 141 24.97 7.84 1.23
CA TYR A 141 23.83 7.97 2.11
C TYR A 141 22.72 8.73 1.40
N PHE A 142 21.47 8.36 1.68
CA PHE A 142 20.36 9.25 1.47
C PHE A 142 19.46 9.32 2.70
N VAL A 143 18.81 10.47 2.85
CA VAL A 143 17.93 10.82 3.96
C VAL A 143 16.52 10.93 3.42
N MET A 144 15.58 10.28 4.08
CA MET A 144 14.19 10.20 3.67
C MET A 144 13.24 10.45 4.84
N GLU A 145 11.99 10.77 4.54
CA GLU A 145 10.98 10.93 5.57
C GLU A 145 10.89 9.66 6.44
N TYR A 146 10.67 9.84 7.74
CA TYR A 146 10.38 8.72 8.61
C TYR A 146 8.90 8.37 8.53
N ILE A 147 8.59 7.15 8.10
CA ILE A 147 7.21 6.67 7.97
C ILE A 147 6.80 6.00 9.29
N GLU A 148 5.87 6.62 10.01
CA GLU A 148 5.24 6.01 11.17
C GLU A 148 4.09 5.11 10.71
N GLY A 149 4.34 3.80 10.71
CA GLY A 149 3.41 2.81 10.19
C GLY A 149 3.96 1.39 10.24
N ALA A 150 3.29 0.50 9.54
CA ALA A 150 3.66 -0.91 9.43
C ALA A 150 3.80 -1.32 7.96
N THR A 151 4.73 -2.21 7.66
CA THR A 151 4.80 -2.85 6.34
C THR A 151 3.59 -3.76 6.12
N LEU A 152 3.19 -4.04 4.88
CA LEU A 152 2.13 -5.02 4.60
C LEU A 152 2.45 -6.38 5.23
N LYS A 153 3.73 -6.77 5.31
CA LYS A 153 4.15 -8.00 6.00
C LYS A 153 3.87 -7.96 7.50
N GLN A 154 4.10 -6.82 8.15
CA GLN A 154 3.76 -6.63 9.56
C GLN A 154 2.24 -6.63 9.74
N LEU A 155 1.50 -5.98 8.85
CA LEU A 155 0.03 -6.03 8.84
C LEU A 155 -0.50 -7.46 8.67
N MET A 156 0.06 -8.25 7.74
CA MET A 156 -0.31 -9.67 7.60
C MET A 156 -0.17 -10.42 8.91
N LYS A 157 0.91 -10.20 9.68
CA LYS A 157 1.07 -10.83 11.01
C LYS A 157 0.01 -10.38 12.00
N ILE A 158 -0.33 -9.08 12.01
CA ILE A 158 -1.37 -8.51 12.87
C ILE A 158 -2.74 -9.12 12.54
N TYR A 159 -3.05 -9.32 11.26
CA TYR A 159 -4.29 -9.96 10.79
C TYR A 159 -4.28 -11.50 10.85
N GLY A 160 -3.25 -12.12 11.44
CA GLY A 160 -3.20 -13.58 11.61
C GLY A 160 -2.75 -14.37 10.37
N GLY A 161 -2.07 -13.72 9.42
CA GLY A 161 -1.38 -14.36 8.29
C GLY A 161 -1.83 -13.89 6.90
N LYS A 162 -2.96 -13.19 6.79
CA LYS A 162 -3.50 -12.63 5.55
C LYS A 162 -4.25 -11.33 5.82
N ILE A 163 -4.29 -10.43 4.85
CA ILE A 163 -5.02 -9.16 4.93
C ILE A 163 -6.44 -9.38 4.35
N PRO A 164 -7.51 -8.84 4.97
CA PRO A 164 -8.84 -8.86 4.39
C PRO A 164 -8.86 -8.34 2.95
N LEU A 165 -9.61 -9.00 2.07
CA LEU A 165 -9.60 -8.69 0.64
C LEU A 165 -9.86 -7.20 0.31
N PRO A 166 -10.87 -6.52 0.90
CA PRO A 166 -11.11 -5.11 0.61
C PRO A 166 -9.92 -4.21 0.95
N ASP A 167 -9.27 -4.47 2.09
CA ASP A 167 -8.09 -3.73 2.54
C ASP A 167 -6.90 -4.00 1.62
N ALA A 168 -6.63 -5.27 1.32
CA ALA A 168 -5.54 -5.68 0.44
C ALA A 168 -5.70 -5.11 -0.97
N MET A 169 -6.91 -5.15 -1.53
CA MET A 169 -7.23 -4.59 -2.84
C MET A 169 -7.02 -3.08 -2.84
N SER A 170 -7.55 -2.35 -1.84
CA SER A 170 -7.31 -0.91 -1.68
C SER A 170 -5.82 -0.57 -1.64
N MET A 171 -5.04 -1.27 -0.81
CA MET A 171 -3.60 -1.02 -0.64
C MET A 171 -2.80 -1.31 -1.92
N VAL A 172 -3.05 -2.46 -2.56
CA VAL A 172 -2.37 -2.86 -3.80
C VAL A 172 -2.74 -1.95 -4.97
N CYS A 173 -4.01 -1.54 -5.07
CA CYS A 173 -4.44 -0.65 -6.14
C CYS A 173 -3.76 0.71 -6.03
N ARG A 174 -3.70 1.29 -4.83
CA ARG A 174 -2.99 2.55 -4.62
C ARG A 174 -1.49 2.42 -4.88
N ALA A 175 -0.86 1.33 -4.46
CA ALA A 175 0.53 1.04 -4.79
C ALA A 175 0.77 0.92 -6.31
N GLY A 176 -0.11 0.24 -7.03
CA GLY A 176 -0.02 0.08 -8.48
C GLY A 176 -0.21 1.39 -9.25
N LEU A 177 -1.11 2.26 -8.80
CA LEU A 177 -1.30 3.60 -9.37
C LEU A 177 -0.08 4.50 -9.11
N ALA A 178 0.51 4.44 -7.92
CA ALA A 178 1.74 5.15 -7.59
C ALA A 178 2.90 4.69 -8.49
N LEU A 179 3.06 3.38 -8.67
CA LEU A 179 4.06 2.81 -9.58
C LEU A 179 3.88 3.31 -11.01
N ASP A 180 2.65 3.33 -11.53
CA ASP A 180 2.36 3.82 -12.88
C ASP A 180 2.78 5.29 -13.06
N GLN A 181 2.52 6.13 -12.04
CA GLN A 181 2.97 7.53 -12.05
C GLN A 181 4.50 7.64 -12.09
N VAL A 182 5.21 6.86 -11.26
CA VAL A 182 6.68 6.85 -11.25
C VAL A 182 7.24 6.37 -12.59
N HIS A 183 6.67 5.30 -13.14
CA HIS A 183 7.10 4.72 -14.43
C HIS A 183 6.98 5.76 -15.55
N LYS A 184 5.84 6.46 -15.63
CA LYS A 184 5.57 7.44 -16.70
C LYS A 184 6.37 8.73 -16.58
N ARG A 185 6.57 9.22 -15.35
CA ARG A 185 7.18 10.53 -15.11
C ARG A 185 8.70 10.48 -15.04
N ALA A 186 9.24 9.45 -14.39
CA ALA A 186 10.67 9.33 -14.12
C ALA A 186 11.37 8.26 -14.96
N GLY A 187 10.63 7.36 -15.62
CA GLY A 187 11.23 6.21 -16.30
C GLY A 187 11.91 5.23 -15.33
N ILE A 188 11.57 5.31 -14.05
CA ILE A 188 12.10 4.44 -13.00
C ILE A 188 11.13 3.30 -12.75
N PHE A 189 11.67 2.10 -12.57
CA PHE A 189 10.93 0.92 -12.11
C PHE A 189 11.39 0.58 -10.70
N HIS A 190 10.49 0.08 -9.85
CA HIS A 190 10.78 -0.21 -8.45
C HIS A 190 11.62 -1.48 -8.31
N ARG A 191 11.30 -2.53 -9.06
CA ARG A 191 12.03 -3.80 -9.21
C ARG A 191 12.19 -4.65 -7.95
N ASP A 192 11.59 -4.25 -6.84
CA ASP A 192 11.63 -4.94 -5.54
C ASP A 192 10.29 -4.84 -4.81
N ILE A 193 9.18 -4.85 -5.57
CA ILE A 193 7.84 -4.79 -4.97
C ILE A 193 7.56 -6.06 -4.18
N SER A 194 7.13 -5.86 -2.94
CA SER A 194 6.86 -6.93 -1.98
C SER A 194 6.19 -6.38 -0.72
N PRO A 195 5.62 -7.23 0.15
CA PRO A 195 4.99 -6.78 1.39
C PRO A 195 5.93 -6.08 2.38
N ASP A 196 7.25 -6.28 2.29
CA ASP A 196 8.19 -5.54 3.15
C ASP A 196 8.43 -4.10 2.67
N ASN A 197 8.17 -3.80 1.38
CA ASN A 197 8.49 -2.53 0.74
C ASN A 197 7.25 -1.64 0.47
N ILE A 198 6.09 -2.06 0.97
CA ILE A 198 4.86 -1.28 0.98
C ILE A 198 4.50 -1.03 2.44
N MET A 199 4.60 0.21 2.89
CA MET A 199 4.21 0.63 4.23
C MET A 199 2.81 1.23 4.23
N VAL A 200 2.10 1.06 5.35
CA VAL A 200 0.79 1.64 5.63
C VAL A 200 0.88 2.42 6.92
N THR A 201 0.46 3.67 6.87
CA THR A 201 0.47 4.61 8.00
C THR A 201 -0.85 4.53 8.79
N GLY A 202 -0.89 5.13 9.99
CA GLY A 202 -2.07 5.10 10.87
C GLY A 202 -3.34 5.73 10.27
N ASP A 203 -3.20 6.59 9.26
CA ASP A 203 -4.32 7.17 8.50
C ASP A 203 -4.65 6.40 7.21
N ASN A 204 -4.18 5.14 7.12
CA ASN A 204 -4.41 4.23 6.01
C ASN A 204 -3.86 4.73 4.65
N ARG A 205 -2.83 5.60 4.67
CA ARG A 205 -2.04 5.93 3.47
C ARG A 205 -0.92 4.92 3.27
N ILE A 206 -0.69 4.58 2.01
CA ILE A 206 0.39 3.72 1.53
C ILE A 206 1.65 4.54 1.22
N LYS A 207 2.82 3.95 1.46
CA LYS A 207 4.13 4.47 1.08
C LYS A 207 4.98 3.36 0.47
N LEU A 208 5.44 3.56 -0.75
CA LEU A 208 6.44 2.73 -1.43
C LEU A 208 7.83 3.14 -0.94
N ILE A 209 8.59 2.15 -0.46
CA ILE A 209 9.96 2.34 0.04
C ILE A 209 10.93 1.43 -0.70
N ASP A 210 12.23 1.71 -0.60
CA ASP A 210 13.29 0.80 -1.03
C ASP A 210 13.23 0.39 -2.51
N PHE A 211 13.36 1.38 -3.40
CA PHE A 211 13.56 1.13 -4.82
C PHE A 211 14.86 0.31 -5.03
N GLY A 212 14.82 -0.62 -5.98
CA GLY A 212 15.80 -1.70 -6.10
C GLY A 212 16.94 -1.42 -7.08
N ASN A 213 17.13 -0.21 -7.61
CA ASN A 213 17.99 -0.02 -8.79
C ASN A 213 19.46 -0.38 -8.50
N ALA A 214 19.98 0.03 -7.35
CA ALA A 214 21.34 -0.34 -6.92
C ALA A 214 21.52 -1.85 -6.66
N LYS A 215 20.45 -2.59 -6.36
CA LYS A 215 20.51 -4.04 -6.09
C LYS A 215 20.83 -4.85 -7.35
N HIS A 216 20.38 -4.38 -8.52
CA HIS A 216 20.46 -5.15 -9.75
C HIS A 216 21.85 -5.26 -10.37
N ILE A 217 22.79 -4.35 -10.11
CA ILE A 217 24.07 -4.34 -10.84
C ILE A 217 25.18 -5.07 -10.12
N ILE A 218 25.27 -4.96 -8.80
CA ILE A 218 26.25 -5.75 -8.01
C ILE A 218 26.03 -7.26 -8.24
N GLY A 219 24.79 -7.66 -8.54
CA GLY A 219 24.44 -9.05 -8.87
C GLY A 219 24.68 -9.53 -10.29
N LYS A 220 25.00 -8.65 -11.23
CA LYS A 220 25.29 -9.07 -12.62
C LYS A 220 26.69 -9.70 -12.77
N ARG A 221 27.61 -9.47 -11.83
CA ARG A 221 29.00 -9.97 -11.88
C ARG A 221 29.41 -10.80 -10.65
N SER A 222 28.89 -10.49 -9.47
CA SER A 222 29.12 -11.32 -8.29
C SER A 222 28.27 -12.60 -8.37
N GLN A 223 28.89 -13.79 -8.31
CA GLN A 223 28.25 -15.11 -8.42
C GLN A 223 27.24 -15.45 -7.30
N THR A 224 26.78 -14.46 -6.53
CA THR A 224 25.86 -14.61 -5.40
C THR A 224 24.48 -14.02 -5.73
N LEU A 225 23.86 -14.50 -6.82
CA LEU A 225 22.47 -14.15 -7.21
C LEU A 225 21.45 -14.37 -6.06
N SER A 226 21.76 -15.27 -5.12
CA SER A 226 20.92 -15.62 -3.97
C SER A 226 20.76 -14.51 -2.91
N VAL A 227 21.65 -13.52 -2.85
CA VAL A 227 21.54 -12.38 -1.90
C VAL A 227 20.67 -11.25 -2.49
N ILE A 228 20.35 -11.32 -3.78
CA ILE A 228 20.07 -10.14 -4.60
C ILE A 228 18.61 -10.07 -5.04
N LEU A 229 18.02 -11.22 -5.33
CA LEU A 229 16.62 -11.33 -5.70
C LEU A 229 15.81 -11.75 -4.49
N LYS A 230 14.73 -11.01 -4.24
CA LYS A 230 13.77 -11.38 -3.21
C LYS A 230 13.05 -12.65 -3.63
N HIS A 231 13.46 -13.76 -3.05
CA HIS A 231 12.98 -15.10 -3.43
C HIS A 231 11.44 -15.12 -3.37
N GLY A 232 10.81 -15.51 -4.47
CA GLY A 232 9.36 -15.59 -4.64
C GLY A 232 8.73 -14.43 -5.42
N TYR A 233 9.30 -13.21 -5.41
CA TYR A 233 8.66 -12.02 -6.00
C TYR A 233 9.24 -11.59 -7.35
N ALA A 234 10.51 -11.94 -7.62
CA ALA A 234 11.20 -11.53 -8.83
C ALA A 234 10.71 -12.32 -10.06
N PRO A 235 10.32 -11.65 -11.18
CA PRO A 235 10.01 -12.33 -12.43
C PRO A 235 11.26 -12.83 -13.17
N PRO A 236 11.09 -13.76 -14.14
CA PRO A 236 12.16 -14.32 -14.96
C PRO A 236 13.18 -13.34 -15.52
N GLU A 237 12.73 -12.21 -16.06
CA GLU A 237 13.62 -11.25 -16.71
C GLU A 237 14.61 -10.57 -15.76
N GLN A 238 14.38 -10.62 -14.44
CA GLN A 238 15.33 -10.11 -13.45
C GLN A 238 16.49 -11.06 -13.16
N TYR A 239 16.33 -12.35 -13.48
CA TYR A 239 17.41 -13.35 -13.37
C TYR A 239 18.37 -13.30 -14.58
N SER A 240 17.95 -12.67 -15.67
CA SER A 240 18.74 -12.54 -16.90
C SER A 240 19.52 -11.23 -16.92
N SER A 241 20.79 -11.29 -17.32
CA SER A 241 21.64 -10.11 -17.50
C SER A 241 21.31 -9.32 -18.77
N THR A 242 20.67 -9.97 -19.76
CA THR A 242 20.39 -9.45 -21.11
C THR A 242 18.94 -9.05 -21.35
N SER A 243 18.00 -9.52 -20.52
CA SER A 243 16.59 -9.20 -20.69
C SER A 243 16.29 -7.76 -20.29
N SER A 244 15.46 -7.08 -21.09
CA SER A 244 14.93 -5.77 -20.72
C SER A 244 13.97 -5.90 -19.52
N GLN A 245 13.96 -4.89 -18.67
CA GLN A 245 13.01 -4.74 -17.57
C GLN A 245 12.18 -3.49 -17.82
N GLY A 246 10.91 -3.52 -17.42
CA GLY A 246 9.97 -2.43 -17.65
C GLY A 246 8.83 -2.43 -16.64
N SER A 247 7.74 -1.73 -16.94
CA SER A 247 6.56 -1.68 -16.06
C SER A 247 6.02 -3.08 -15.76
N TYR A 248 6.02 -3.98 -16.75
CA TYR A 248 5.63 -5.40 -16.61
C TYR A 248 6.45 -6.17 -15.56
N THR A 249 7.66 -5.72 -15.21
CA THR A 249 8.49 -6.32 -14.16
C THR A 249 7.87 -6.06 -12.79
N ASP A 250 7.46 -4.81 -12.54
CA ASP A 250 6.76 -4.45 -11.29
C ASP A 250 5.34 -5.02 -11.24
N VAL A 251 4.66 -5.17 -12.38
CA VAL A 251 3.35 -5.83 -12.47
C VAL A 251 3.40 -7.25 -11.90
N TYR A 252 4.41 -8.04 -12.28
CA TYR A 252 4.55 -9.40 -11.77
C TYR A 252 4.73 -9.40 -10.25
N SER A 253 5.67 -8.61 -9.74
CA SER A 253 5.95 -8.54 -8.31
C SER A 253 4.76 -7.99 -7.50
N LEU A 254 3.98 -7.08 -8.07
CA LEU A 254 2.74 -6.56 -7.46
C LEU A 254 1.64 -7.65 -7.45
N ALA A 255 1.51 -8.45 -8.51
CA ALA A 255 0.56 -9.57 -8.55
C ALA A 255 0.93 -10.68 -7.56
N VAL A 256 2.22 -11.03 -7.45
CA VAL A 256 2.71 -11.94 -6.39
C VAL A 256 2.39 -11.37 -5.02
N THR A 257 2.64 -10.08 -4.82
CA THR A 257 2.35 -9.40 -3.55
C THR A 257 0.87 -9.49 -3.22
N PHE A 258 -0.01 -9.16 -4.16
CA PHE A 258 -1.46 -9.23 -3.98
C PHE A 258 -1.91 -10.65 -3.64
N TYR A 259 -1.50 -11.64 -4.45
CA TYR A 259 -1.81 -13.05 -4.22
C TYR A 259 -1.38 -13.48 -2.81
N TYR A 260 -0.16 -13.16 -2.41
CA TYR A 260 0.36 -13.55 -1.10
C TYR A 260 -0.36 -12.87 0.06
N VAL A 261 -0.62 -11.56 -0.01
CA VAL A 261 -1.24 -10.85 1.11
C VAL A 261 -2.68 -11.31 1.35
N VAL A 262 -3.44 -11.70 0.31
CA VAL A 262 -4.84 -12.14 0.46
C VAL A 262 -4.97 -13.63 0.81
N THR A 263 -4.02 -14.46 0.36
CA THR A 263 -4.09 -15.92 0.60
C THR A 263 -3.24 -16.39 1.78
N GLY A 264 -2.18 -15.65 2.12
CA GLY A 264 -1.10 -16.11 3.00
C GLY A 264 -0.17 -17.15 2.36
N ILE A 265 -0.35 -17.48 1.07
CA ILE A 265 0.37 -18.53 0.35
C ILE A 265 1.30 -17.88 -0.69
N MET A 266 2.57 -18.25 -0.66
CA MET A 266 3.54 -17.79 -1.65
C MET A 266 3.37 -18.57 -2.96
N VAL A 267 3.37 -17.88 -4.10
CA VAL A 267 3.46 -18.57 -5.40
C VAL A 267 4.85 -19.19 -5.54
N PRO A 268 5.00 -20.33 -6.26
CA PRO A 268 6.31 -20.86 -6.60
C PRO A 268 7.15 -19.79 -7.32
N ASN A 269 8.44 -19.75 -7.01
CA ASN A 269 9.35 -18.77 -7.61
C ASN A 269 9.49 -19.00 -9.12
N ALA A 270 9.99 -18.01 -9.86
CA ALA A 270 10.11 -18.09 -11.32
C ALA A 270 10.91 -19.32 -11.81
N PRO A 271 12.08 -19.68 -11.24
CA PRO A 271 12.78 -20.93 -11.56
C PRO A 271 11.92 -22.20 -11.40
N ASP A 272 11.21 -22.35 -10.28
CA ASP A 272 10.35 -23.52 -10.03
C ASP A 272 9.20 -23.59 -11.04
N ARG A 273 8.63 -22.44 -11.41
CA ARG A 273 7.57 -22.36 -12.43
C ARG A 273 8.06 -22.72 -13.83
N PHE A 274 9.31 -22.40 -14.19
CA PHE A 274 9.92 -22.92 -15.42
C PHE A 274 10.09 -24.44 -15.37
N GLY A 275 10.34 -25.00 -14.19
CA GLY A 275 10.37 -26.43 -13.93
C GLY A 275 9.00 -27.12 -13.94
N GLY A 276 7.92 -26.38 -14.19
CA GLY A 276 6.55 -26.91 -14.27
C GLY A 276 5.77 -26.91 -12.95
N VAL A 277 6.31 -26.29 -11.88
CA VAL A 277 5.55 -26.15 -10.63
C VAL A 277 4.47 -25.08 -10.80
N GLU A 278 3.21 -25.49 -10.71
CA GLU A 278 2.07 -24.59 -10.83
C GLU A 278 1.65 -24.02 -9.47
N TYR A 279 1.02 -22.84 -9.49
CA TYR A 279 0.27 -22.30 -8.35
C TYR A 279 -1.22 -22.51 -8.60
N ARG A 280 -2.02 -22.48 -7.53
CA ARG A 280 -3.48 -22.55 -7.65
C ARG A 280 -4.04 -21.17 -8.03
N PRO A 281 -4.98 -21.07 -8.99
CA PRO A 281 -5.65 -19.82 -9.32
C PRO A 281 -6.24 -19.14 -8.08
N LEU A 282 -6.22 -17.80 -8.06
CA LEU A 282 -6.65 -17.04 -6.89
C LEU A 282 -8.12 -17.30 -6.53
N LEU A 283 -8.99 -17.49 -7.53
CA LEU A 283 -10.42 -17.80 -7.35
C LEU A 283 -10.66 -19.07 -6.53
N GLU A 284 -9.78 -20.08 -6.63
CA GLU A 284 -9.93 -21.34 -5.89
C GLU A 284 -9.65 -21.19 -4.39
N ILE A 285 -8.79 -20.23 -4.02
CA ILE A 285 -8.37 -20.00 -2.63
C ILE A 285 -9.14 -18.84 -2.00
N CYS A 286 -9.51 -17.86 -2.79
CA CYS A 286 -10.15 -16.61 -2.39
C CYS A 286 -11.36 -16.33 -3.32
N PRO A 287 -12.45 -17.12 -3.26
CA PRO A 287 -13.58 -16.98 -4.19
C PRO A 287 -14.21 -15.59 -4.19
N GLN A 288 -14.14 -14.87 -3.07
CA GLN A 288 -14.62 -13.51 -2.91
C GLN A 288 -13.90 -12.49 -3.82
N VAL A 289 -12.75 -12.84 -4.42
CA VAL A 289 -12.04 -11.97 -5.36
C VAL A 289 -12.76 -11.81 -6.70
N GLY A 290 -13.60 -12.79 -7.08
CA GLY A 290 -14.25 -12.84 -8.38
C GLY A 290 -13.35 -13.37 -9.51
N LEU A 291 -13.97 -13.82 -10.60
CA LEU A 291 -13.27 -14.45 -11.72
C LEU A 291 -12.33 -13.46 -12.41
N GLU A 292 -12.80 -12.24 -12.67
CA GLU A 292 -12.08 -11.23 -13.44
C GLU A 292 -10.77 -10.81 -12.75
N ALA A 293 -10.80 -10.62 -11.42
CA ALA A 293 -9.62 -10.29 -10.65
C ALA A 293 -8.64 -11.47 -10.56
N SER A 294 -9.14 -12.71 -10.47
CA SER A 294 -8.30 -13.90 -10.52
C SER A 294 -7.58 -14.01 -11.87
N GLU A 295 -8.31 -13.89 -12.98
CA GLU A 295 -7.71 -13.93 -14.32
C GLU A 295 -6.73 -12.77 -14.56
N ALA A 296 -6.99 -11.59 -13.97
CA ALA A 296 -6.06 -10.48 -14.01
C ALA A 296 -4.75 -10.78 -13.29
N VAL A 297 -4.81 -11.47 -12.15
CA VAL A 297 -3.61 -12.00 -11.46
C VAL A 297 -2.89 -13.01 -12.34
N ASP A 298 -3.62 -13.93 -12.99
CA ASP A 298 -3.00 -14.93 -13.86
C ASP A 298 -2.29 -14.31 -15.07
N ARG A 299 -2.91 -13.31 -15.73
CA ARG A 299 -2.28 -12.53 -16.81
C ARG A 299 -1.04 -11.76 -16.34
N ALA A 300 -1.06 -11.24 -15.11
CA ALA A 300 0.09 -10.55 -14.52
C ALA A 300 1.22 -11.51 -14.08
N LEU A 301 0.90 -12.76 -13.80
CA LEU A 301 1.86 -13.81 -13.43
C LEU A 301 2.39 -14.61 -14.63
N VAL A 302 2.07 -14.25 -15.87
CA VAL A 302 2.66 -14.89 -17.06
C VAL A 302 4.19 -14.72 -17.06
N LEU A 303 4.92 -15.82 -17.22
CA LEU A 303 6.39 -15.83 -17.15
C LEU A 303 7.02 -15.03 -18.29
N ASN A 304 6.52 -15.19 -19.53
CA ASN A 304 6.99 -14.42 -20.68
C ASN A 304 6.49 -12.97 -20.59
N SER A 305 7.41 -12.03 -20.37
CA SER A 305 7.09 -10.60 -20.23
C SER A 305 6.35 -9.99 -21.41
N ARG A 306 6.47 -10.54 -22.63
CA ARG A 306 5.77 -10.05 -23.82
C ARG A 306 4.27 -10.36 -23.82
N ASN A 307 3.88 -11.40 -23.08
CA ASN A 307 2.49 -11.87 -22.98
C ASN A 307 1.86 -11.46 -21.63
N ARG A 308 2.64 -10.82 -20.76
CA ARG A 308 2.21 -10.36 -19.44
C ARG A 308 1.49 -9.01 -19.56
N THR A 309 0.58 -8.73 -18.65
CA THR A 309 0.00 -7.40 -18.45
C THR A 309 1.09 -6.31 -18.47
N GLY A 310 0.88 -5.28 -19.30
CA GLY A 310 1.96 -4.39 -19.73
C GLY A 310 2.29 -3.26 -18.76
N SER A 311 1.31 -2.83 -17.94
CA SER A 311 1.47 -1.74 -16.98
C SER A 311 0.75 -1.99 -15.66
N THR A 312 1.23 -1.35 -14.59
CA THR A 312 0.57 -1.46 -13.27
C THR A 312 -0.81 -0.81 -13.26
N ALA A 313 -1.04 0.26 -14.03
CA ALA A 313 -2.39 0.83 -14.20
C ALA A 313 -3.36 -0.14 -14.89
N GLU A 314 -2.90 -0.88 -15.90
CA GLU A 314 -3.71 -1.92 -16.54
C GLU A 314 -4.07 -3.05 -15.57
N PHE A 315 -3.09 -3.51 -14.79
CA PHE A 315 -3.31 -4.51 -13.75
C PHE A 315 -4.31 -4.03 -12.69
N VAL A 316 -4.12 -2.81 -12.16
CA VAL A 316 -5.01 -2.20 -11.16
C VAL A 316 -6.43 -2.10 -11.70
N ARG A 317 -6.61 -1.60 -12.94
CA ARG A 317 -7.94 -1.58 -13.56
C ARG A 317 -8.55 -2.97 -13.59
N ALA A 318 -7.81 -3.98 -14.06
CA ALA A 318 -8.34 -5.33 -14.21
C ALA A 318 -8.72 -6.00 -12.89
N ILE A 319 -7.99 -5.77 -11.80
CA ILE A 319 -8.35 -6.31 -10.46
C ILE A 319 -9.40 -5.46 -9.73
N SER A 320 -9.55 -4.19 -10.12
CA SER A 320 -10.54 -3.25 -9.54
C SER A 320 -11.83 -3.18 -10.33
N LEU A 321 -11.91 -3.87 -11.49
CA LEU A 321 -13.16 -3.97 -12.24
C LEU A 321 -14.18 -4.56 -11.27
N PRO A 322 -15.25 -3.81 -10.94
CA PRO A 322 -16.23 -4.30 -9.98
C PRO A 322 -16.76 -5.65 -10.47
N MET A 323 -16.92 -6.56 -9.51
CA MET A 323 -17.53 -7.88 -9.69
C MET A 323 -18.60 -7.80 -10.78
N GLY A 324 -18.47 -8.67 -11.80
CA GLY A 324 -19.28 -8.75 -13.01
C GLY A 324 -20.46 -7.77 -13.15
N LYS A 325 -20.38 -6.88 -14.14
CA LYS A 325 -21.41 -5.92 -14.56
C LYS A 325 -21.82 -4.96 -13.42
N SER A 326 -21.45 -3.68 -13.55
CA SER A 326 -21.94 -2.59 -12.69
C SER A 326 -23.44 -2.78 -12.43
N VAL A 327 -23.78 -3.03 -11.18
CA VAL A 327 -25.16 -3.21 -10.77
C VAL A 327 -25.71 -1.82 -10.53
N SER A 328 -26.59 -1.34 -11.41
CA SER A 328 -27.21 -0.04 -11.25
C SER A 328 -28.30 -0.14 -10.18
N ALA A 329 -28.03 0.43 -9.01
CA ALA A 329 -29.02 0.60 -7.96
C ALA A 329 -29.91 1.82 -8.26
N TYR A 330 -31.19 1.68 -7.97
CA TYR A 330 -32.21 2.67 -8.23
C TYR A 330 -33.16 2.82 -7.03
N LEU A 331 -33.76 3.99 -6.97
CA LEU A 331 -34.95 4.30 -6.18
C LEU A 331 -36.04 4.74 -7.16
N LYS A 332 -37.27 4.26 -7.02
CA LYS A 332 -38.39 4.71 -7.86
C LYS A 332 -39.65 4.89 -7.03
N LEU A 333 -40.61 5.65 -7.57
CA LEU A 333 -41.97 5.72 -7.04
C LEU A 333 -42.70 4.38 -7.27
N SER A 334 -43.42 3.88 -6.27
CA SER A 334 -44.24 2.66 -6.36
C SER A 334 -45.64 2.95 -6.93
N GLY A 335 -46.20 2.02 -7.73
CA GLY A 335 -47.59 2.08 -8.26
C GLY A 335 -47.74 2.57 -9.71
N GLU A 336 -49.00 2.65 -10.20
CA GLU A 336 -49.36 2.90 -11.62
C GLU A 336 -48.94 4.29 -12.17
N ASN A 337 -48.54 5.22 -11.30
CA ASN A 337 -48.05 6.56 -11.67
C ASN A 337 -46.52 6.71 -11.61
N GLY A 338 -45.76 5.63 -11.35
CA GLY A 338 -44.32 5.64 -11.13
C GLY A 338 -43.49 5.89 -12.40
N LYS A 339 -43.41 7.14 -12.87
CA LYS A 339 -42.51 7.54 -13.98
C LYS A 339 -41.16 8.06 -13.52
N GLN A 340 -40.94 8.25 -12.22
CA GLN A 340 -39.72 8.85 -11.68
C GLN A 340 -38.85 7.81 -10.99
N GLU A 341 -37.63 7.68 -11.50
CA GLU A 341 -36.56 6.80 -11.01
C GLU A 341 -35.29 7.64 -10.82
N TRP A 342 -34.56 7.37 -9.75
CA TRP A 342 -33.28 8.00 -9.41
C TRP A 342 -32.21 6.93 -9.29
N ASN A 343 -31.05 7.17 -9.88
CA ASN A 343 -29.88 6.31 -9.69
C ASN A 343 -29.28 6.56 -8.31
N LEU A 344 -28.96 5.48 -7.61
CA LEU A 344 -28.32 5.54 -6.31
C LEU A 344 -26.80 5.37 -6.48
N PRO A 345 -25.98 6.31 -5.98
CA PRO A 345 -24.52 6.17 -6.00
C PRO A 345 -24.08 5.03 -5.09
N GLU A 346 -23.10 4.26 -5.55
CA GLU A 346 -22.51 3.15 -4.77
C GLU A 346 -21.82 3.68 -3.50
N ASN A 347 -22.08 3.00 -2.38
CA ASN A 347 -21.41 3.23 -1.09
C ASN A 347 -21.44 4.70 -0.63
N LYS A 348 -22.51 5.41 -0.98
CA LYS A 348 -22.74 6.80 -0.59
C LYS A 348 -24.15 6.97 -0.02
N LYS A 349 -24.25 7.72 1.08
CA LYS A 349 -25.53 8.09 1.66
C LYS A 349 -26.25 9.11 0.79
N VAL A 350 -27.56 8.93 0.66
CA VAL A 350 -28.48 9.79 -0.08
C VAL A 350 -29.59 10.23 0.87
N VAL A 351 -29.80 11.54 0.99
CA VAL A 351 -30.87 12.11 1.80
C VAL A 351 -32.12 12.25 0.94
N ILE A 352 -33.23 11.70 1.41
CA ILE A 352 -34.54 11.79 0.76
C ILE A 352 -35.42 12.74 1.58
N GLY A 353 -36.10 13.67 0.92
CA GLY A 353 -36.98 14.63 1.60
C GLY A 353 -37.69 15.57 0.65
N ARG A 354 -38.45 16.53 1.17
CA ARG A 354 -39.34 17.36 0.33
C ARG A 354 -38.72 18.62 -0.30
N SER A 355 -37.43 18.89 -0.07
CA SER A 355 -36.80 20.16 -0.44
C SER A 355 -35.37 19.96 -0.93
N GLY A 356 -35.09 20.36 -2.17
CA GLY A 356 -33.78 20.16 -2.82
C GLY A 356 -32.62 20.93 -2.19
N GLY A 357 -32.89 21.93 -1.33
CA GLY A 357 -31.84 22.58 -0.53
C GLY A 357 -31.41 21.77 0.70
N TRP A 358 -32.10 20.66 0.99
CA TRP A 358 -31.90 19.85 2.19
C TRP A 358 -31.77 18.35 1.88
N ALA A 359 -32.31 17.89 0.75
CA ALA A 359 -32.32 16.50 0.33
C ALA A 359 -31.73 16.34 -1.08
N ASP A 360 -31.01 15.23 -1.29
CA ASP A 360 -30.46 14.83 -2.57
C ASP A 360 -31.55 14.34 -3.54
N ILE A 361 -32.57 13.65 -3.00
CA ILE A 361 -33.73 13.16 -3.75
C ILE A 361 -35.01 13.78 -3.20
N VAL A 362 -35.81 14.37 -4.10
CA VAL A 362 -37.10 14.98 -3.79
C VAL A 362 -38.23 14.26 -4.50
N PRO A 363 -38.84 13.24 -3.88
CA PRO A 363 -39.88 12.45 -4.53
C PRO A 363 -41.26 13.12 -4.47
N THR A 364 -41.45 14.05 -3.54
CA THR A 364 -42.68 14.85 -3.39
C THR A 364 -42.37 16.14 -2.63
N ASN A 365 -43.17 17.19 -2.83
CA ASN A 365 -43.09 18.43 -2.06
C ASN A 365 -44.12 18.50 -0.90
N ASP A 366 -44.88 17.41 -0.67
CA ASP A 366 -45.96 17.37 0.32
C ASP A 366 -45.46 17.71 1.72
N SER A 367 -46.20 18.58 2.41
CA SER A 367 -45.90 19.06 3.76
C SER A 367 -45.75 17.97 4.82
N LYS A 368 -46.35 16.79 4.62
CA LYS A 368 -46.23 15.63 5.51
C LYS A 368 -44.87 14.92 5.38
N VAL A 369 -44.10 15.19 4.33
CA VAL A 369 -42.72 14.73 4.19
C VAL A 369 -41.77 15.79 4.78
N SER A 370 -40.86 15.40 5.67
CA SER A 370 -39.86 16.33 6.24
C SER A 370 -38.87 16.83 5.18
N LYS A 371 -38.25 18.01 5.38
CA LYS A 371 -37.24 18.56 4.45
C LYS A 371 -36.07 17.59 4.25
N GLN A 372 -35.67 16.94 5.33
CA GLN A 372 -34.86 15.71 5.36
C GLN A 372 -35.73 14.65 6.05
N HIS A 373 -36.13 13.62 5.32
CA HIS A 373 -37.07 12.62 5.80
C HIS A 373 -36.35 11.34 6.23
N CYS A 374 -35.50 10.80 5.37
CA CYS A 374 -34.73 9.60 5.66
C CYS A 374 -33.40 9.61 4.91
N GLU A 375 -32.45 8.81 5.39
CA GLU A 375 -31.20 8.53 4.71
C GLU A 375 -31.25 7.12 4.12
N LEU A 376 -30.81 6.98 2.88
CA LEU A 376 -30.67 5.71 2.17
C LEU A 376 -29.21 5.47 1.79
N PHE A 377 -28.72 4.25 2.00
CA PHE A 377 -27.38 3.82 1.64
C PHE A 377 -27.44 2.51 0.87
N TRP A 378 -26.80 2.46 -0.29
CA TRP A 378 -26.64 1.26 -1.10
C TRP A 378 -25.23 0.69 -0.89
N ASP A 379 -25.15 -0.49 -0.28
CA ASP A 379 -23.91 -1.25 -0.17
C ASP A 379 -23.75 -2.15 -1.39
N SER A 380 -22.87 -1.77 -2.31
CA SER A 380 -22.67 -2.51 -3.56
C SER A 380 -21.96 -3.84 -3.37
N LEU A 381 -21.24 -4.02 -2.25
CA LEU A 381 -20.53 -5.25 -1.92
C LEU A 381 -21.47 -6.29 -1.30
N GLU A 382 -22.26 -5.90 -0.29
CA GLU A 382 -23.22 -6.77 0.38
C GLU A 382 -24.53 -6.94 -0.40
N LYS A 383 -24.74 -6.10 -1.42
CA LYS A 383 -25.97 -6.00 -2.21
C LYS A 383 -27.20 -5.69 -1.36
N GLN A 384 -27.06 -4.82 -0.37
CA GLN A 384 -28.10 -4.44 0.59
C GLN A 384 -28.38 -2.93 0.62
N PHE A 385 -29.63 -2.57 0.93
CA PHE A 385 -30.03 -1.19 1.18
C PHE A 385 -30.23 -0.96 2.67
N TYR A 386 -29.71 0.15 3.19
CA TYR A 386 -29.92 0.56 4.57
C TYR A 386 -30.71 1.87 4.60
N LEU A 387 -31.82 1.86 5.34
CA LEU A 387 -32.72 2.99 5.49
C LEU A 387 -32.74 3.46 6.95
N ILE A 388 -32.63 4.77 7.16
CA ILE A 388 -32.71 5.39 8.48
C ILE A 388 -33.79 6.47 8.46
N ASP A 389 -34.78 6.38 9.34
CA ASP A 389 -35.77 7.44 9.51
C ASP A 389 -35.16 8.64 10.26
N CYS A 390 -35.34 9.84 9.70
CA CYS A 390 -34.94 11.11 10.31
C CYS A 390 -36.15 12.04 10.54
N SER A 391 -37.34 11.60 10.13
CA SER A 391 -38.49 12.46 9.91
C SER A 391 -39.29 12.77 11.17
N THR A 392 -40.33 13.60 11.01
CA THR A 392 -41.34 13.85 12.05
C THR A 392 -42.54 12.90 11.93
N ASN A 393 -42.99 12.66 10.70
CA ASN A 393 -44.21 11.88 10.41
C ASN A 393 -43.95 10.39 10.14
N GLY A 394 -42.69 9.97 10.26
CA GLY A 394 -42.28 8.58 10.18
C GLY A 394 -42.05 8.08 8.75
N THR A 395 -41.11 7.15 8.68
CA THR A 395 -40.91 6.26 7.54
C THR A 395 -41.43 4.87 7.91
N PHE A 396 -41.98 4.14 6.94
CA PHE A 396 -42.68 2.87 7.19
C PHE A 396 -42.20 1.77 6.23
N ILE A 397 -42.07 0.54 6.74
CA ILE A 397 -41.84 -0.68 5.94
C ILE A 397 -42.95 -1.67 6.28
N GLY A 398 -43.68 -2.16 5.28
CA GLY A 398 -44.78 -3.11 5.49
C GLY A 398 -45.88 -2.59 6.43
N GLY A 399 -46.10 -1.27 6.48
CA GLY A 399 -47.05 -0.61 7.38
C GLY A 399 -46.53 -0.37 8.82
N ALA A 400 -45.36 -0.91 9.19
CA ALA A 400 -44.75 -0.66 10.49
C ALA A 400 -43.88 0.61 10.45
N ARG A 401 -44.07 1.52 11.42
CA ARG A 401 -43.26 2.73 11.57
C ARG A 401 -41.86 2.37 12.07
N LEU A 402 -40.83 2.89 11.42
CA LEU A 402 -39.44 2.72 11.82
C LEU A 402 -39.10 3.56 13.06
N GLU A 403 -38.18 3.06 13.89
CA GLU A 403 -37.57 3.84 14.97
C GLU A 403 -36.61 4.89 14.38
N LYS A 404 -36.77 6.14 14.83
CA LYS A 404 -35.95 7.26 14.36
C LYS A 404 -34.47 7.05 14.70
N GLY A 405 -33.59 7.23 13.70
CA GLY A 405 -32.13 7.12 13.84
C GLY A 405 -31.59 5.68 13.85
N LYS A 406 -32.44 4.66 13.79
CA LYS A 406 -32.04 3.25 13.72
C LYS A 406 -31.96 2.78 12.27
N PRO A 407 -30.90 2.06 11.85
CA PRO A 407 -30.81 1.53 10.50
C PRO A 407 -31.66 0.26 10.34
N TYR A 408 -32.35 0.17 9.21
CA TYR A 408 -33.12 -0.99 8.79
C TYR A 408 -32.66 -1.45 7.41
N ILE A 409 -32.55 -2.76 7.23
CA ILE A 409 -32.16 -3.37 5.94
C ILE A 409 -33.41 -3.55 5.08
N ILE A 410 -33.31 -3.14 3.82
CA ILE A 410 -34.34 -3.32 2.80
C ILE A 410 -33.80 -4.26 1.71
N PRO A 411 -34.50 -5.35 1.38
CA PRO A 411 -34.08 -6.26 0.32
C PRO A 411 -34.24 -5.62 -1.07
N ASN A 412 -33.63 -6.23 -2.09
CA ASN A 412 -33.85 -5.83 -3.49
C ASN A 412 -35.34 -5.95 -3.87
N GLY A 413 -35.92 -4.90 -4.44
CA GLY A 413 -37.35 -4.79 -4.72
C GLY A 413 -38.20 -4.46 -3.48
N GLY A 414 -37.57 -4.15 -2.34
CA GLY A 414 -38.26 -3.78 -1.12
C GLY A 414 -38.87 -2.38 -1.19
N GLN A 415 -40.01 -2.21 -0.54
CA GLN A 415 -40.79 -0.98 -0.56
C GLN A 415 -40.86 -0.33 0.83
N PHE A 416 -40.88 1.00 0.84
CA PHE A 416 -41.06 1.80 2.05
C PHE A 416 -41.85 3.07 1.74
N SER A 417 -42.46 3.65 2.76
CA SER A 417 -43.38 4.78 2.62
C SER A 417 -42.96 5.96 3.48
N LEU A 418 -43.09 7.18 2.95
CA LEU A 418 -42.81 8.42 3.66
C LEU A 418 -44.12 9.04 4.18
N GLY A 419 -44.07 9.57 5.41
CA GLY A 419 -45.08 10.50 5.91
C GLY A 419 -46.50 9.93 6.00
N ASN A 420 -46.63 8.67 6.44
CA ASN A 420 -47.89 7.93 6.54
C ASN A 420 -48.52 7.61 5.16
N HIS A 421 -47.77 6.92 4.30
CA HIS A 421 -48.20 6.50 2.96
C HIS A 421 -48.51 7.64 1.98
N ILE A 422 -47.86 8.79 2.15
CA ILE A 422 -47.98 9.93 1.22
C ILE A 422 -47.14 9.71 -0.03
N CYS A 423 -46.01 9.01 0.12
CA CYS A 423 -45.11 8.68 -0.98
C CYS A 423 -44.55 7.29 -0.76
N ASP A 424 -44.92 6.36 -1.63
CA ASP A 424 -44.40 4.99 -1.62
C ASP A 424 -43.22 4.88 -2.59
N LEU A 425 -42.15 4.28 -2.11
CA LEU A 425 -40.88 4.15 -2.79
C LEU A 425 -40.45 2.68 -2.83
N GLU A 426 -39.75 2.32 -3.89
CA GLU A 426 -39.13 1.01 -4.08
C GLU A 426 -37.64 1.19 -4.35
N VAL A 427 -36.81 0.40 -3.67
CA VAL A 427 -35.39 0.27 -3.97
C VAL A 427 -35.13 -1.01 -4.73
N GLY A 428 -34.20 -0.95 -5.66
CA GLY A 428 -33.71 -2.17 -6.28
C GLY A 428 -32.43 -1.95 -7.04
N TRP A 429 -31.91 -3.04 -7.59
CA TRP A 429 -30.72 -3.02 -8.41
C TRP A 429 -30.85 -3.98 -9.58
N LYS A 430 -30.25 -3.61 -10.71
CA LYS A 430 -30.26 -4.42 -11.95
C LYS A 430 -28.83 -4.74 -12.33
N ASN A 431 -28.56 -5.98 -12.73
CA ASN A 431 -27.29 -6.33 -13.35
C ASN A 431 -27.20 -5.61 -14.70
N GLY A 432 -26.14 -4.82 -14.92
CA GLY A 432 -25.84 -4.23 -16.22
C GLY A 432 -25.50 -5.26 -17.29
#